data_AF-A0A150G8J2-F1
#
_entry.id   AF-A0A150G8J2-F1
#
_cell.length_a   1.000
_cell.length_b   1.000
_cell.length_c   1.000
_cell.angle_alpha   90.00
_cell.angle_beta   90.00
_cell.angle_gamma   90.00
#
_symmetry.space_group_name_H-M   'P 1'
#
loop_
_entity.id
_entity.type
_entity.pdbx_description
1 polymer ?
#
loop_
_entity_poly.entity_id
_entity_poly.type
_entity_poly.pdbx_seq_one_letter_code
_entity_poly.pdbx_strand_id
1 'polypeptide(L)'
;MDGTSSDGEHGGMSRHLPVHNQEPMEVLRYVNGQKYDAHWDWFDDKEVRKEPGEGSKPSSNRMATVLMYLSDVDPSSGGETALPLAEPLDEVLQSVDGRGYSECAARSGISVRPKKGDVLLFWDMDPAGGTPDRHALHASCPTFNGTKWTATKWIHNLKYT
;
A
#
# COMPACT_ATOMS: atom_id res chain seq x y z
N MET A 1 37.99 5.83 -32.15
CA MET A 1 36.82 5.90 -33.03
C MET A 1 35.62 5.68 -32.15
N ASP A 2 34.90 6.78 -31.91
CA ASP A 2 33.64 6.84 -31.18
C ASP A 2 32.62 5.87 -31.76
N GLY A 3 31.86 5.25 -30.87
CA GLY A 3 30.70 4.43 -31.20
C GLY A 3 29.61 4.69 -30.18
N THR A 4 29.08 5.91 -30.19
CA THR A 4 27.85 6.27 -29.46
C THR A 4 26.69 5.47 -30.03
N SER A 5 26.16 4.54 -29.24
CA SER A 5 24.84 3.95 -29.49
C SER A 5 23.78 4.94 -29.03
N SER A 6 23.00 5.44 -29.98
CA SER A 6 21.82 6.26 -29.74
C SER A 6 20.65 5.36 -29.40
N ASP A 7 20.36 5.20 -28.11
CA ASP A 7 19.08 4.63 -27.69
C ASP A 7 17.99 5.68 -27.89
N GLY A 8 17.17 5.44 -28.91
CA GLY A 8 16.01 6.25 -29.25
C GLY A 8 14.91 6.14 -28.18
N GLU A 9 14.36 7.30 -27.84
CA GLU A 9 13.12 7.44 -27.09
C GLU A 9 11.96 6.70 -27.80
N HIS A 10 11.58 5.56 -27.24
CA HIS A 10 10.25 5.00 -27.44
C HIS A 10 9.56 4.82 -26.09
N GLY A 11 8.60 5.71 -25.85
CA GLY A 11 7.74 5.74 -24.67
C GLY A 11 6.94 4.45 -24.53
N GLY A 12 7.38 3.62 -23.60
CA GLY A 12 6.66 2.46 -23.09
C GLY A 12 7.22 2.16 -21.71
N MET A 13 6.60 2.68 -20.65
CA MET A 13 7.05 2.45 -19.28
C MET A 13 6.84 0.98 -18.88
N SER A 14 7.83 0.14 -19.17
CA SER A 14 8.01 -1.12 -18.48
C SER A 14 8.48 -0.81 -17.05
N ARG A 15 7.53 -0.64 -16.12
CA ARG A 15 7.80 -0.24 -14.74
C ARG A 15 8.38 -1.38 -13.92
N HIS A 16 9.68 -1.60 -14.06
CA HIS A 16 10.46 -2.27 -13.04
C HIS A 16 10.54 -1.31 -11.85
N LEU A 17 9.78 -1.56 -10.78
CA LEU A 17 9.75 -0.76 -9.54
C LEU A 17 11.17 -0.59 -8.97
N PRO A 18 11.89 0.51 -9.28
CA PRO A 18 13.34 0.52 -9.11
C PRO A 18 13.67 0.85 -7.66
N VAL A 19 14.81 0.33 -7.17
CA VAL A 19 15.22 0.48 -5.75
C VAL A 19 15.30 1.95 -5.33
N HIS A 20 15.68 2.85 -6.24
CA HIS A 20 15.78 4.29 -5.96
C HIS A 20 14.42 5.01 -5.85
N ASN A 21 13.30 4.33 -6.09
CA ASN A 21 11.96 4.84 -5.82
C ASN A 21 11.42 4.38 -4.46
N GLN A 22 12.18 3.57 -3.71
CA GLN A 22 11.66 2.93 -2.51
C GLN A 22 12.06 3.71 -1.25
N GLU A 23 11.09 4.02 -0.40
CA GLU A 23 11.35 4.59 0.92
C GLU A 23 12.09 3.58 1.83
N PRO A 24 12.76 4.01 2.91
CA PRO A 24 13.11 3.12 4.00
C PRO A 24 11.90 2.31 4.48
N MET A 25 12.14 1.09 4.97
CA MET A 25 11.05 0.26 5.48
C MET A 25 10.57 0.78 6.83
N GLU A 26 9.26 0.89 7.01
CA GLU A 26 8.65 1.24 8.30
C GLU A 26 8.18 -0.03 9.02
N VAL A 27 8.51 -0.17 10.31
CA VAL A 27 8.06 -1.30 11.13
C VAL A 27 7.11 -0.80 12.20
N LEU A 28 5.91 -1.37 12.24
CA LEU A 28 4.87 -1.01 13.19
C LEU A 28 4.50 -2.19 14.09
N ARG A 29 4.12 -1.85 15.33
CA ARG A 29 3.65 -2.79 16.35
C ARG A 29 2.31 -2.33 16.90
N TYR A 30 1.31 -3.21 16.85
CA TYR A 30 -0.01 -2.99 17.40
C TYR A 30 -0.29 -3.96 18.55
N VAL A 31 -0.77 -3.43 19.67
CA VAL A 31 -1.18 -4.18 20.87
C VAL A 31 -2.41 -3.57 21.51
N ASN A 32 -3.11 -4.32 22.36
CA ASN A 32 -4.11 -3.80 23.30
C ASN A 32 -5.19 -2.91 22.65
N GLY A 33 -5.73 -3.32 21.50
CA GLY A 33 -6.77 -2.60 20.76
C GLY A 33 -6.25 -1.46 19.88
N GLN A 34 -4.94 -1.25 19.77
CA GLN A 34 -4.37 -0.30 18.82
C GLN A 34 -4.80 -0.63 17.39
N LYS A 35 -5.00 0.43 16.62
CA LYS A 35 -5.48 0.42 15.23
C LYS A 35 -4.75 1.49 14.43
N TYR A 36 -4.99 1.49 13.12
CA TYR A 36 -4.69 2.62 12.24
C TYR A 36 -5.95 2.94 11.44
N ASP A 37 -6.35 4.20 11.45
CA ASP A 37 -7.58 4.65 10.79
C ASP A 37 -7.49 4.55 9.26
N ALA A 38 -8.65 4.52 8.61
CA ALA A 38 -8.71 4.41 7.16
C ALA A 38 -8.01 5.62 6.50
N HIS A 39 -7.10 5.34 5.58
CA HIS A 39 -6.30 6.34 4.89
C HIS A 39 -5.85 5.83 3.51
N TRP A 40 -5.29 6.75 2.74
CA TRP A 40 -4.54 6.44 1.53
C TRP A 40 -3.06 6.64 1.81
N ASP A 41 -2.20 5.84 1.18
CA ASP A 41 -0.76 6.05 1.29
C ASP A 41 -0.26 7.12 0.32
N TRP A 42 -0.97 7.41 -0.76
CA TRP A 42 -0.65 8.52 -1.66
C TRP A 42 -0.96 9.88 -1.00
N PHE A 43 -0.22 10.90 -1.43
CA PHE A 43 -0.38 12.28 -0.98
C PHE A 43 -1.29 13.08 -1.92
N ASP A 44 -2.10 13.99 -1.38
CA ASP A 44 -2.79 14.99 -2.19
C ASP A 44 -1.79 15.96 -2.82
N ASP A 45 -2.06 16.48 -4.02
CA ASP A 45 -1.20 17.46 -4.73
C ASP A 45 -0.87 18.71 -3.89
N LYS A 46 -1.70 19.02 -2.89
CA LYS A 46 -1.51 20.13 -1.95
C LYS A 46 -0.54 19.82 -0.81
N GLU A 47 -0.36 18.54 -0.50
CA GLU A 47 0.49 18.05 0.58
C GLU A 47 1.92 17.78 0.10
N VAL A 48 2.12 17.64 -1.21
CA VAL A 48 3.47 17.48 -1.74
C VAL A 48 4.23 18.79 -1.67
N ARG A 49 5.21 18.84 -0.76
CA ARG A 49 6.11 19.98 -0.58
C ARG A 49 6.92 20.18 -1.86
N LYS A 50 6.57 21.22 -2.63
CA LYS A 50 7.40 21.72 -3.72
C LYS A 50 8.52 22.56 -3.12
N GLU A 51 9.77 22.20 -3.38
CA GLU A 51 10.88 23.06 -2.96
C GLU A 51 10.83 24.39 -3.76
N PRO A 52 11.22 25.53 -3.16
CA PRO A 52 11.22 26.81 -3.86
C PRO A 52 12.09 26.73 -5.13
N GLY A 53 11.47 26.85 -6.31
CA GLY A 53 12.14 26.78 -7.61
C GLY A 53 11.90 25.52 -8.44
N GLU A 54 11.12 24.55 -7.94
CA GLU A 54 10.84 23.29 -8.66
C GLU A 54 9.85 23.39 -9.84
N GLY A 55 9.25 24.56 -10.06
CA GLY A 55 8.34 24.79 -11.18
C GLY A 55 7.14 23.81 -11.22
N SER A 56 6.67 23.49 -12.42
CA SER A 56 5.57 22.56 -12.71
C SER A 56 6.02 21.10 -12.86
N LYS A 57 7.13 20.70 -12.23
CA LYS A 57 7.54 19.28 -12.23
C LYS A 57 6.50 18.43 -11.49
N PRO A 58 6.16 17.24 -12.01
CA PRO A 58 5.35 16.29 -11.27
C PRO A 58 6.10 15.90 -10.02
N SER A 59 5.45 16.00 -8.88
CA SER A 59 6.02 15.61 -7.62
C SER A 59 5.89 14.10 -7.43
N SER A 60 6.91 13.50 -6.80
CA SER A 60 6.93 12.07 -6.51
C SER A 60 5.80 11.70 -5.55
N ASN A 61 5.10 10.60 -5.81
CA ASN A 61 4.03 10.09 -4.96
C ASN A 61 4.13 8.56 -4.85
N ARG A 62 3.56 8.00 -3.78
CA ARG A 62 3.54 6.56 -3.52
C ARG A 62 2.62 5.90 -4.54
N MET A 63 3.19 5.04 -5.37
CA MET A 63 2.51 4.30 -6.43
C MET A 63 2.00 2.94 -5.91
N ALA A 64 2.75 2.33 -5.00
CA ALA A 64 2.42 1.02 -4.46
C ALA A 64 2.89 0.87 -3.02
N THR A 65 2.11 0.09 -2.27
CA THR A 65 2.41 -0.33 -0.91
C THR A 65 2.61 -1.83 -0.85
N VAL A 66 3.76 -2.23 -0.30
CA VAL A 66 4.05 -3.62 0.07
C VAL A 66 3.97 -3.72 1.59
N LEU A 67 2.90 -4.35 2.09
CA LEU A 67 2.67 -4.60 3.51
C LEU A 67 3.00 -6.06 3.85
N MET A 68 4.00 -6.25 4.69
CA MET A 68 4.47 -7.56 5.14
C MET A 68 3.99 -7.83 6.58
N TYR A 69 3.38 -8.99 6.81
CA TYR A 69 2.99 -9.42 8.15
C TYR A 69 4.15 -10.19 8.81
N LEU A 70 4.65 -9.66 9.92
CA LEU A 70 5.82 -10.19 10.63
C LEU A 70 5.45 -11.11 11.81
N SER A 71 4.16 -11.18 12.15
CA SER A 71 3.62 -12.03 13.20
C SER A 71 2.26 -12.61 12.81
N ASP A 72 1.94 -13.76 13.40
CA ASP A 72 0.59 -14.32 13.35
C ASP A 72 -0.30 -13.57 14.36
N VAL A 73 -1.56 -13.37 13.99
CA VAL A 73 -2.60 -12.85 14.88
C VAL A 73 -3.74 -13.86 14.90
N ASP A 74 -4.21 -14.21 16.10
CA ASP A 74 -5.36 -15.10 16.23
C ASP A 74 -6.58 -14.47 15.51
N PRO A 75 -7.29 -15.22 14.64
CA PRO A 75 -8.41 -14.67 13.86
C PRO A 75 -9.53 -14.01 14.69
N SER A 76 -9.71 -14.42 15.95
CA SER A 76 -10.70 -13.81 16.85
C SER A 76 -10.22 -12.50 17.49
N SER A 77 -8.95 -12.13 17.29
CA SER A 77 -8.31 -10.97 17.93
C SER A 77 -8.27 -9.72 17.05
N GLY A 78 -8.86 -9.78 15.86
CA GLY A 78 -8.89 -8.69 14.89
C GLY A 78 -7.54 -8.51 14.17
N GLY A 79 -7.10 -7.26 14.04
CA GLY A 79 -5.82 -6.93 13.42
C GLY A 79 -5.80 -7.05 11.89
N GLU A 80 -6.94 -7.28 11.24
CA GLU A 80 -7.00 -7.38 9.78
C GLU A 80 -6.56 -6.08 9.09
N THR A 81 -6.05 -6.20 7.87
CA THR A 81 -5.97 -5.07 6.95
C THR A 81 -7.28 -5.01 6.19
N ALA A 82 -8.09 -3.99 6.47
CA ALA A 82 -9.37 -3.76 5.83
C ALA A 82 -9.19 -2.84 4.62
N LEU A 83 -9.79 -3.19 3.48
CA LEU A 83 -9.85 -2.37 2.27
C LEU A 83 -11.32 -2.04 1.97
N PRO A 84 -11.89 -0.97 2.56
CA PRO A 84 -13.33 -0.74 2.54
C PRO A 84 -13.92 -0.55 1.15
N LEU A 85 -13.13 0.01 0.24
CA LEU A 85 -13.56 0.34 -1.11
C LEU A 85 -13.08 -0.69 -2.15
N ALA A 86 -12.27 -1.68 -1.78
CA ALA A 86 -11.80 -2.68 -2.73
C ALA A 86 -12.92 -3.65 -3.10
N GLU A 87 -13.04 -3.97 -4.38
CA GLU A 87 -14.01 -4.95 -4.88
C GLU A 87 -13.34 -6.33 -5.05
N PRO A 88 -13.96 -7.42 -4.57
CA PRO A 88 -13.44 -8.77 -4.78
C PRO A 88 -13.45 -9.14 -6.26
N LEU A 89 -12.32 -9.66 -6.75
CA LEU A 89 -12.21 -10.25 -8.09
C LEU A 89 -12.83 -11.67 -8.12
N ASP A 90 -12.74 -12.37 -6.99
CA ASP A 90 -13.37 -13.65 -6.76
C ASP A 90 -14.11 -13.60 -5.42
N GLU A 91 -15.43 -13.48 -5.49
CA GLU A 91 -16.32 -13.44 -4.32
C GLU A 91 -16.18 -14.68 -3.42
N VAL A 92 -15.91 -15.84 -4.01
CA VAL A 92 -15.77 -17.11 -3.27
C VAL A 92 -14.45 -17.16 -2.52
N LEU A 93 -13.44 -16.44 -2.93
CA LEU A 93 -12.15 -16.41 -2.24
C LEU A 93 -11.98 -15.19 -1.33
N GLN A 94 -12.52 -14.04 -1.74
CA GLN A 94 -12.15 -12.74 -1.17
C GLN A 94 -13.28 -12.05 -0.39
N SER A 95 -14.53 -12.50 -0.50
CA SER A 95 -15.64 -11.94 0.28
C SER A 95 -15.38 -12.06 1.79
N VAL A 96 -15.78 -11.04 2.54
CA VAL A 96 -15.70 -11.03 4.01
C VAL A 96 -16.90 -11.70 4.69
N ASP A 97 -17.99 -11.91 3.96
CA ASP A 97 -19.25 -12.34 4.54
C ASP A 97 -19.18 -13.77 5.10
N GLY A 98 -19.63 -13.93 6.34
CA GLY A 98 -19.72 -15.25 6.99
C GLY A 98 -18.37 -15.92 7.29
N ARG A 99 -17.24 -15.23 7.15
CA ARG A 99 -15.90 -15.83 7.34
C ARG A 99 -15.28 -15.64 8.72
N GLY A 100 -16.03 -15.06 9.66
CA GLY A 100 -15.56 -14.81 11.02
C GLY A 100 -14.53 -13.68 11.10
N TYR A 101 -14.68 -12.65 10.28
CA TYR A 101 -13.92 -11.40 10.39
C TYR A 101 -14.41 -10.57 11.59
N SER A 102 -13.54 -9.69 12.11
CA SER A 102 -13.94 -8.69 13.10
C SER A 102 -15.01 -7.74 12.53
N GLU A 103 -15.74 -7.02 13.39
CA GLU A 103 -16.74 -6.03 12.97
C GLU A 103 -16.15 -4.94 12.05
N CYS A 104 -14.89 -4.58 12.28
CA CYS A 104 -14.13 -3.64 11.44
C CYS A 104 -13.92 -4.20 10.02
N ALA A 105 -13.46 -5.44 9.93
CA ALA A 105 -13.14 -6.09 8.66
C ALA A 105 -14.40 -6.52 7.87
N ALA A 106 -15.44 -6.97 8.56
CA ALA A 106 -16.69 -7.45 7.94
C ALA A 106 -17.50 -6.35 7.22
N ARG A 107 -17.14 -5.08 7.38
CA ARG A 107 -17.77 -3.94 6.69
C ARG A 107 -17.02 -3.49 5.43
N SER A 108 -15.98 -4.21 5.04
CA SER A 108 -15.12 -3.87 3.91
C SER A 108 -15.39 -4.77 2.71
N GLY A 109 -15.11 -4.29 1.49
CA GLY A 109 -15.24 -5.16 0.32
C GLY A 109 -14.20 -6.28 0.30
N ILE A 110 -12.97 -6.02 0.75
CA ILE A 110 -11.94 -7.03 1.01
C ILE A 110 -11.31 -6.81 2.38
N SER A 111 -10.96 -7.89 3.09
CA SER A 111 -10.11 -7.85 4.28
C SER A 111 -9.08 -8.98 4.27
N VAL A 112 -7.89 -8.70 4.79
CA VAL A 112 -6.78 -9.66 4.84
C VAL A 112 -6.37 -9.89 6.29
N ARG A 113 -6.31 -11.17 6.70
CA ARG A 113 -5.84 -11.54 8.05
C ARG A 113 -4.32 -11.52 8.12
N PRO A 114 -3.71 -11.02 9.21
CA PRO A 114 -2.27 -11.10 9.39
C PRO A 114 -1.84 -12.54 9.62
N LYS A 115 -0.96 -13.04 8.75
CA LYS A 115 -0.30 -14.32 8.90
C LYS A 115 1.18 -14.13 8.62
N LYS A 116 2.03 -14.63 9.51
CA LYS A 116 3.46 -14.38 9.44
C LYS A 116 4.04 -14.86 8.11
N GLY A 117 4.74 -13.97 7.41
CA GLY A 117 5.38 -14.23 6.12
C GLY A 117 4.51 -13.92 4.91
N ASP A 118 3.21 -13.71 5.09
CA ASP A 118 2.34 -13.26 3.99
C ASP A 118 2.62 -11.78 3.67
N VAL A 119 2.44 -11.44 2.39
CA VAL A 119 2.67 -10.10 1.85
C VAL A 119 1.43 -9.66 1.09
N LEU A 120 0.92 -8.47 1.44
CA LEU A 120 -0.12 -7.77 0.71
C LEU A 120 0.52 -6.67 -0.14
N LEU A 121 0.29 -6.73 -1.45
CA LEU A 121 0.64 -5.67 -2.40
C LEU A 121 -0.66 -5.05 -2.93
N PHE A 122 -0.76 -3.72 -2.86
CA PHE A 122 -1.80 -2.97 -3.53
C PHE A 122 -1.22 -1.72 -4.20
N TRP A 123 -1.94 -1.22 -5.19
CA TRP A 123 -1.55 -0.04 -5.95
C TRP A 123 -2.28 1.18 -5.43
N ASP A 124 -1.53 2.21 -5.06
CA ASP A 124 -2.02 3.51 -4.60
C ASP A 124 -2.37 4.44 -5.77
N MET A 125 -1.90 4.10 -6.97
CA MET A 125 -2.13 4.85 -8.20
C MET A 125 -2.45 3.88 -9.34
N ASP A 126 -2.98 4.41 -10.44
CA ASP A 126 -3.12 3.66 -11.67
C ASP A 126 -1.76 3.05 -12.12
N PRO A 127 -1.75 2.01 -12.97
CA PRO A 127 -0.51 1.40 -13.46
C PRO A 127 0.41 2.38 -14.21
N ALA A 128 -0.12 3.50 -14.70
CA ALA A 128 0.62 4.58 -15.32
C ALA A 128 1.10 5.64 -14.29
N GLY A 129 0.92 5.40 -12.98
CA GLY A 129 1.27 6.25 -11.84
C GLY A 129 0.93 7.72 -12.03
N GLY A 130 -0.12 8.01 -12.80
CA GLY A 130 -0.56 9.36 -13.11
C GLY A 130 -1.74 9.81 -12.24
N THR A 131 -2.57 8.86 -11.82
CA THR A 131 -3.81 9.12 -11.07
C THR A 131 -3.83 8.31 -9.78
N PRO A 132 -4.05 8.92 -8.61
CA PRO A 132 -4.31 8.19 -7.37
C PRO A 132 -5.55 7.29 -7.46
N ASP A 133 -5.47 6.08 -6.88
CA ASP A 133 -6.59 5.15 -6.80
C ASP A 133 -7.31 5.31 -5.45
N ARG A 134 -8.62 5.60 -5.51
CA ARG A 134 -9.45 5.75 -4.31
C ARG A 134 -9.77 4.40 -3.68
N HIS A 135 -9.74 3.30 -4.42
CA HIS A 135 -10.02 1.95 -3.90
C HIS A 135 -8.88 1.42 -3.03
N ALA A 136 -7.71 2.07 -3.04
CA ALA A 136 -6.58 1.81 -2.15
C ALA A 136 -6.80 2.29 -0.69
N LEU A 137 -7.99 2.84 -0.37
CA LEU A 137 -8.35 3.18 1.00
C LEU A 137 -8.21 1.93 1.87
N HIS A 138 -7.41 2.02 2.92
CA HIS A 138 -7.15 0.88 3.79
C HIS A 138 -6.97 1.29 5.25
N ALA A 139 -7.20 0.34 6.15
CA ALA A 139 -7.09 0.51 7.59
C ALA A 139 -6.44 -0.72 8.24
N SER A 140 -5.82 -0.53 9.41
CA SER A 140 -5.49 -1.66 10.30
C SER A 140 -6.56 -1.75 11.38
N CYS A 141 -7.37 -2.81 11.33
CA CYS A 141 -8.38 -3.07 12.35
C CYS A 141 -7.74 -3.24 13.74
N PRO A 142 -8.49 -2.96 14.82
CA PRO A 142 -7.99 -3.10 16.19
C PRO A 142 -7.42 -4.49 16.46
N THR A 143 -6.25 -4.56 17.08
CA THR A 143 -5.63 -5.83 17.51
C THR A 143 -5.80 -6.00 19.03
N PHE A 144 -6.77 -6.79 19.46
CA PHE A 144 -7.15 -6.87 20.89
C PHE A 144 -6.27 -7.80 21.71
N ASN A 145 -5.94 -8.99 21.19
CA ASN A 145 -5.06 -9.94 21.86
C ASN A 145 -3.83 -10.26 21.00
N GLY A 146 -2.73 -10.61 21.66
CA GLY A 146 -1.45 -10.87 20.99
C GLY A 146 -0.74 -9.59 20.57
N THR A 147 0.06 -9.67 19.52
CA THR A 147 0.79 -8.52 18.97
C THR A 147 0.86 -8.67 17.46
N LYS A 148 0.40 -7.65 16.74
CA LYS A 148 0.59 -7.54 15.28
C LYS A 148 1.86 -6.75 15.01
N TRP A 149 2.77 -7.34 14.27
CA TRP A 149 3.92 -6.65 13.69
C TRP A 149 3.79 -6.59 12.18
N THR A 150 4.02 -5.42 11.61
CA THR A 150 4.05 -5.23 10.16
C THR A 150 5.31 -4.50 9.74
N ALA A 151 5.76 -4.77 8.53
CA ALA A 151 6.71 -3.94 7.82
C ALA A 151 6.05 -3.39 6.55
N THR A 152 6.12 -2.08 6.34
CA THR A 152 5.59 -1.41 5.16
C THR A 152 6.73 -0.88 4.31
N LYS A 153 6.65 -1.11 3.01
CA LYS A 153 7.59 -0.61 2.02
C LYS A 153 6.81 0.14 0.95
N TRP A 154 6.98 1.45 0.92
CA TRP A 154 6.38 2.32 -0.07
C TRP A 154 7.29 2.48 -1.28
N ILE A 155 6.68 2.49 -2.47
CA ILE A 155 7.36 2.60 -3.74
C ILE A 155 6.75 3.75 -4.52
N HIS A 156 7.57 4.72 -4.91
CA HIS A 156 7.13 5.90 -5.61
C HIS A 156 7.02 5.72 -7.13
N ASN A 157 6.18 6.53 -7.78
CA ASN A 157 6.09 6.62 -9.25
C ASN A 157 7.34 7.27 -9.88
N LEU A 158 8.06 8.10 -9.11
CA LEU A 158 9.32 8.74 -9.47
C LEU A 158 10.38 8.44 -8.41
N LYS A 159 11.62 8.88 -8.65
CA LYS A 159 12.71 8.72 -7.68
C LYS A 159 12.30 9.30 -6.31
N TYR A 160 12.59 8.56 -5.24
CA TYR A 160 12.45 9.04 -3.87
C TYR A 160 13.71 9.84 -3.51
N THR A 161 13.54 11.10 -3.10
CA THR A 161 14.62 12.03 -2.76
C THR A 161 14.32 12.78 -1.48
#